data_AF-A0A4R9LNR1-F1
#
_entry.id   AF-A0A4R9LNR1-F1
#
_cell.length_a   1.000
_cell.length_b   1.000
_cell.length_c   1.000
_cell.angle_alpha   90.00
_cell.angle_beta   90.00
_cell.angle_gamma   90.00
#
_symmetry.space_group_name_H-M   'P 1'
#
loop_
_entity.id
_entity.type
_entity.pdbx_description
1 polymer ?
#
loop_
_entity_poly.entity_id
_entity_poly.type
_entity_poly.pdbx_seq_one_letter_code
_entity_poly.pdbx_strand_id
1 'polypeptide(L)'
;MKAKVAHLFKKLEEIERDGVELKKLTDRIAEDREYSPILRESFQAEMQKLEEQKSEILKISISQIPDSLSGKLDKSPKENFISSSETEIPSSDKKKTDKPVRKY
;
A
#
# COMPACT_ATOMS: atom_id res chain seq x y z
N MET A 1 -3.79 6.44 -25.17
CA MET A 1 -4.61 7.21 -24.20
C MET A 1 -5.52 6.35 -23.32
N LYS A 2 -6.37 5.47 -23.86
CA LYS A 2 -7.38 4.71 -23.08
C LYS A 2 -6.84 3.95 -21.86
N ALA A 3 -5.69 3.30 -21.99
CA ALA A 3 -5.06 2.59 -20.87
C ALA A 3 -4.56 3.53 -19.75
N LYS A 4 -4.04 4.72 -20.10
CA LYS A 4 -3.61 5.73 -19.11
C LYS A 4 -4.81 6.28 -18.34
N VAL A 5 -5.89 6.58 -19.05
CA VAL A 5 -7.16 7.05 -18.45
C VAL A 5 -7.73 5.98 -17.51
N ALA A 6 -7.79 4.71 -17.93
CA ALA A 6 -8.23 3.61 -17.07
C ALA A 6 -7.35 3.44 -15.82
N HIS A 7 -6.03 3.59 -15.96
CA HIS A 7 -5.12 3.53 -14.82
C HIS A 7 -5.32 4.69 -13.84
N LEU A 8 -5.61 5.91 -14.33
CA LEU A 8 -5.94 7.06 -13.49
C LEU A 8 -7.26 6.84 -12.74
N PHE A 9 -8.29 6.28 -13.39
CA PHE A 9 -9.54 5.92 -12.71
C PHE A 9 -9.33 4.85 -11.65
N LYS A 10 -8.54 3.82 -11.93
CA LYS A 10 -8.20 2.80 -10.94
C LYS A 10 -7.50 3.40 -9.72
N LYS A 11 -6.54 4.31 -9.95
CA LYS A 11 -5.87 5.06 -8.87
C LYS A 11 -6.85 5.93 -8.07
N LEU A 12 -7.80 6.56 -8.74
CA LEU A 12 -8.81 7.38 -8.08
C LEU A 12 -9.73 6.53 -7.19
N GLU A 13 -10.15 5.35 -7.66
CA GLU A 13 -10.89 4.39 -6.83
C GLU A 13 -10.08 3.85 -5.65
N GLU A 14 -8.78 3.60 -5.83
CA GLU A 14 -7.86 3.22 -4.75
C GLU A 14 -7.80 4.31 -3.68
N ILE A 15 -7.58 5.57 -4.07
CA ILE A 15 -7.54 6.73 -3.16
C ILE A 15 -8.86 6.88 -2.38
N GLU A 16 -10.01 6.69 -3.04
CA GLU A 16 -11.31 6.79 -2.38
C GLU A 16 -11.55 5.66 -1.37
N ARG A 17 -11.11 4.43 -1.66
CA ARG A 17 -11.19 3.33 -0.70
C ARG A 17 -10.30 3.60 0.51
N ASP A 18 -9.04 3.99 0.27
CA ASP A 18 -8.07 4.26 1.34
C ASP A 18 -8.56 5.39 2.25
N GLY A 19 -9.14 6.46 1.69
CA GLY A 19 -9.72 7.55 2.47
C GLY A 19 -10.89 7.11 3.36
N VAL A 20 -11.76 6.23 2.86
CA VAL A 20 -12.86 5.66 3.66
C VAL A 20 -12.34 4.74 4.77
N GLU A 21 -11.33 3.92 4.48
CA GLU A 21 -10.71 3.04 5.47
C GLU A 21 -9.97 3.82 6.56
N LEU A 22 -9.20 4.84 6.19
CA LEU A 22 -8.52 5.72 7.15
C LEU A 22 -9.52 6.40 8.07
N LYS A 23 -10.64 6.90 7.52
CA LYS A 23 -11.69 7.53 8.33
C LYS A 23 -12.26 6.56 9.36
N LYS A 24 -12.58 5.32 8.96
CA LYS A 24 -13.05 4.27 9.88
C LYS A 24 -12.02 3.97 10.98
N LEU A 25 -10.74 4.00 10.65
CA LEU A 25 -9.66 3.80 11.60
C LEU A 25 -9.57 4.98 12.59
N THR A 26 -9.62 6.22 12.11
CA THR A 26 -9.63 7.44 12.93
C THR A 26 -10.77 7.43 13.94
N ASP A 27 -11.98 7.08 13.49
CA ASP A 27 -13.19 7.04 14.33
C ASP A 27 -13.09 6.00 15.47
N ARG A 28 -12.22 4.99 15.33
CA ARG A 28 -12.02 3.92 16.32
C ARG A 28 -10.85 4.19 17.27
N ILE A 29 -10.12 5.29 17.11
CA ILE A 29 -9.01 5.63 18.00
C ILE A 29 -9.57 6.05 19.37
N ALA A 30 -9.26 5.27 20.40
CA ALA A 30 -9.62 5.55 21.79
C ALA A 30 -8.95 6.83 22.30
N GLU A 31 -9.64 7.66 23.08
CA GLU A 31 -9.16 8.99 23.49
C GLU A 31 -8.26 8.98 24.72
N ASP A 32 -8.26 7.88 25.45
CA ASP A 32 -7.61 7.71 26.74
C ASP A 32 -6.13 7.28 26.65
N ARG A 33 -5.62 7.02 25.44
CA ARG A 33 -4.24 6.59 25.22
C ARG A 33 -3.34 7.77 24.85
N GLU A 34 -2.14 7.77 25.41
CA GLU A 34 -1.12 8.80 25.22
C GLU A 34 -0.76 9.04 23.74
N TYR A 35 -0.73 7.99 22.92
CA TYR A 35 -0.39 8.08 21.49
C TYR A 35 -1.57 8.48 20.59
N SER A 36 -2.80 8.50 21.11
CA SER A 36 -4.01 8.75 20.31
C SER A 36 -4.06 10.12 19.64
N PRO A 37 -3.60 11.23 20.26
CA PRO A 37 -3.55 12.53 19.60
C PRO A 37 -2.64 12.52 18.37
N ILE A 38 -1.42 11.97 18.52
CA ILE A 38 -0.41 11.89 17.45
C ILE A 38 -0.92 10.98 16.31
N LEU A 39 -1.57 9.86 16.66
CA LEU A 39 -2.12 8.94 15.67
C LEU A 39 -3.29 9.56 14.89
N ARG A 40 -4.18 10.30 15.57
CA ARG A 40 -5.26 11.05 14.91
C ARG A 40 -4.72 12.12 13.97
N GLU A 41 -3.71 12.88 14.39
CA GLU A 41 -3.08 13.90 13.56
C GLU A 41 -2.42 13.28 12.32
N SER A 42 -1.69 12.17 12.50
CA SER A 42 -1.08 11.44 11.39
C SER A 42 -2.12 10.93 10.38
N PHE A 43 -3.24 10.37 10.86
CA PHE A 43 -4.31 9.92 9.97
C PHE A 43 -5.02 11.10 9.29
N GLN A 44 -5.19 12.23 9.96
CA GLN A 44 -5.72 13.44 9.33
C GLN A 44 -4.80 13.96 8.23
N ALA A 45 -3.49 13.98 8.47
CA ALA A 45 -2.50 14.38 7.47
C ALA A 45 -2.51 13.45 6.25
N GLU A 46 -2.58 12.13 6.46
CA GLU A 46 -2.64 11.17 5.35
C GLU A 46 -3.97 11.26 4.57
N MET A 47 -5.11 11.48 5.25
CA MET A 47 -6.39 11.76 4.57
C MET A 47 -6.31 13.03 3.71
N GLN A 48 -5.68 14.11 4.22
CA GLN A 48 -5.49 15.33 3.44
C GLN A 48 -4.61 15.08 2.21
N LYS A 49 -3.52 14.32 2.38
CA LYS A 49 -2.63 13.92 1.28
C LYS A 49 -3.36 13.12 0.20
N LEU A 50 -4.26 12.21 0.58
CA LEU A 50 -5.11 11.47 -0.37
C LEU A 50 -6.05 12.42 -1.16
N GLU A 51 -6.63 13.42 -0.49
CA GLU A 51 -7.48 14.43 -1.16
C GLU A 51 -6.66 15.31 -2.12
N GLU A 52 -5.46 15.71 -1.72
CA GLU A 52 -4.53 16.45 -2.58
C GLU A 52 -4.16 15.64 -3.83
N GLN A 53 -3.82 14.36 -3.68
CA GLN A 53 -3.53 13.45 -4.80
C GLN A 53 -4.73 13.26 -5.73
N LYS A 54 -5.94 13.11 -5.17
CA LYS A 54 -7.18 13.07 -5.96
C LYS A 54 -7.35 14.35 -6.77
N SER A 55 -7.17 15.51 -6.14
CA SER A 55 -7.27 16.81 -6.81
C SER A 55 -6.22 16.98 -7.90
N GLU A 56 -5.00 16.47 -7.69
CA GLU A 56 -3.90 16.53 -8.64
C GLU A 56 -4.20 15.67 -9.88
N ILE A 57 -4.65 14.42 -9.68
CA ILE A 57 -5.05 13.52 -10.78
C ILE A 57 -6.15 14.17 -11.65
N LEU A 58 -7.13 14.80 -11.01
CA LEU A 58 -8.22 15.49 -11.71
C LEU A 58 -7.73 16.75 -12.45
N LYS A 59 -6.85 17.55 -11.84
CA LYS A 59 -6.25 18.75 -12.47
C LYS A 59 -5.36 18.39 -13.67
N ILE A 60 -4.53 17.36 -13.56
CA ILE A 60 -3.67 16.89 -14.66
C ILE A 60 -4.52 16.44 -15.85
N SER A 61 -5.66 15.80 -15.59
CA SER A 61 -6.60 15.37 -16.63
C SER A 61 -7.22 16.54 -17.40
N ILE A 62 -7.32 17.73 -16.79
CA ILE A 62 -7.88 18.94 -17.42
C ILE A 62 -6.79 19.75 -18.14
N SER A 63 -5.57 19.81 -17.58
CA SER A 63 -4.50 20.70 -18.07
C SER A 63 -3.52 20.04 -19.05
N GLN A 64 -3.47 18.71 -19.17
CA GLN A 64 -2.43 18.04 -19.95
C GLN A 64 -2.93 16.86 -20.79
N ILE A 65 -2.98 17.09 -22.10
CA ILE A 65 -2.51 16.10 -23.08
C ILE A 65 -1.37 16.73 -23.91
N PRO A 66 -0.14 16.88 -23.38
CA PRO A 66 1.06 16.89 -24.19
C PRO A 66 1.65 15.47 -24.17
N ASP A 67 1.82 14.89 -25.35
CA ASP A 67 2.25 13.50 -25.57
C ASP A 67 3.70 13.15 -25.13
N SER A 68 4.38 14.01 -24.35
CA SER A 68 5.84 13.90 -24.16
C SER A 68 6.34 13.15 -22.92
N LEU A 69 5.48 12.65 -22.02
CA LEU A 69 5.94 11.88 -20.84
C LEU A 69 5.95 10.35 -21.05
N SER A 70 6.13 9.86 -22.28
CA SER A 70 6.31 8.42 -22.58
C SER A 70 7.76 7.93 -22.44
N GLY A 71 8.57 8.56 -21.60
CA GLY A 71 10.01 8.30 -21.56
C GLY A 71 10.53 8.05 -20.15
N LYS A 72 10.88 6.79 -19.88
CA LYS A 72 11.80 6.33 -18.83
C LYS A 72 11.39 6.57 -17.38
N LEU A 73 11.03 5.47 -16.71
CA LEU A 73 11.71 5.10 -15.47
C LEU A 73 12.07 3.61 -15.53
N ASP A 74 13.25 3.39 -16.09
CA ASP A 74 14.05 2.17 -16.00
C ASP A 74 14.54 1.96 -14.54
N LYS A 75 14.38 0.73 -14.08
CA LYS A 75 15.33 -0.11 -13.31
C LYS A 75 16.16 0.47 -12.14
N SER A 76 15.97 -0.22 -10.99
CA SER A 76 16.97 -0.73 -10.00
C SER A 76 17.33 0.15 -8.79
N PRO A 77 17.93 -0.38 -7.68
CA PRO A 77 18.43 -1.75 -7.43
C PRO A 77 18.06 -2.36 -6.03
N LYS A 78 18.61 -3.57 -5.80
CA LYS A 78 18.45 -4.52 -4.68
C LYS A 78 19.12 -4.10 -3.35
N GLU A 79 18.81 -4.89 -2.29
CA GLU A 79 19.62 -5.22 -1.07
C GLU A 79 19.75 -4.12 0.00
N ASN A 80 19.75 -4.33 1.32
CA ASN A 80 19.85 -5.47 2.25
C ASN A 80 19.42 -4.96 3.66
N PHE A 81 18.89 -5.81 4.56
CA PHE A 81 19.30 -5.93 5.98
C PHE A 81 18.42 -6.96 6.75
N ILE A 82 18.97 -8.18 6.78
CA ILE A 82 18.97 -9.24 7.80
C ILE A 82 18.33 -8.90 9.18
N SER A 83 17.49 -9.81 9.70
CA SER A 83 17.75 -10.60 10.94
C SER A 83 16.54 -10.83 11.87
N SER A 84 16.16 -12.11 11.97
CA SER A 84 15.78 -12.85 13.19
C SER A 84 14.48 -12.55 13.94
N SER A 85 13.54 -13.51 13.88
CA SER A 85 12.95 -14.27 15.01
C SER A 85 11.45 -14.58 14.81
N GLU A 86 11.14 -15.64 14.04
CA GLU A 86 9.83 -16.29 14.12
C GLU A 86 9.83 -17.23 15.33
N THR A 87 8.94 -16.93 16.29
CA THR A 87 8.54 -17.86 17.35
C THR A 87 7.33 -18.66 16.87
N GLU A 88 7.43 -19.97 17.07
CA GLU A 88 6.57 -21.05 16.60
C GLU A 88 5.13 -20.98 17.15
N ILE A 89 4.13 -21.23 16.29
CA ILE A 89 2.85 -21.87 16.67
C ILE A 89 2.45 -22.85 15.55
N PRO A 90 2.17 -24.13 15.84
CA PRO A 90 2.03 -25.16 14.81
C PRO A 90 0.59 -25.25 14.29
N SER A 91 0.41 -25.25 12.97
CA SER A 91 -0.77 -25.86 12.36
C SER A 91 -0.35 -26.72 11.18
N SER A 92 -0.54 -28.02 11.38
CA SER A 92 -0.27 -29.11 10.45
C SER A 92 -1.26 -29.06 9.28
N ASP A 93 -0.75 -28.92 8.06
CA ASP A 93 -1.29 -29.62 6.89
C ASP A 93 -0.41 -29.37 5.66
N LYS A 94 0.25 -30.43 5.16
CA LYS A 94 0.42 -30.78 3.72
C LYS A 94 1.51 -31.84 3.50
N LYS A 95 1.05 -33.09 3.33
CA LYS A 95 1.43 -34.08 2.31
C LYS A 95 2.62 -33.73 1.37
N LYS A 96 3.72 -34.51 1.45
CA LYS A 96 4.22 -35.52 0.45
C LYS A 96 5.77 -35.59 0.32
N THR A 97 6.28 -36.83 0.44
CA THR A 97 7.46 -37.45 -0.25
C THR A 97 8.85 -36.87 0.05
N ASP A 98 9.95 -37.61 0.27
CA ASP A 98 10.47 -38.75 -0.48
C ASP A 98 11.75 -39.35 0.19
N LYS A 99 11.97 -40.66 -0.01
CA LYS A 99 13.20 -41.51 0.08
C LYS A 99 13.74 -42.12 1.40
N PRO A 100 14.22 -43.39 1.35
CA PRO A 100 14.62 -44.17 2.52
C PRO A 100 16.13 -44.07 2.80
N VAL A 101 16.52 -43.99 4.08
CA VAL A 101 17.93 -44.12 4.49
C VAL A 101 18.13 -45.43 5.25
N ARG A 102 19.04 -46.24 4.69
CA ARG A 102 19.48 -47.57 5.11
C ARG A 102 20.23 -47.49 6.44
N LYS A 103 19.92 -48.38 7.39
CA LYS A 103 20.63 -48.48 8.67
C LYS A 103 21.93 -49.30 8.50
N TYR A 104 23.01 -48.83 9.13
CA TYR A 104 24.16 -49.63 9.52
C TYR A 104 23.97 -50.09 10.96
#